data_AF-S5U623-F1
#
_entry.id   AF-S5U623-F1
#
_cell.length_a   1.000
_cell.length_b   1.000
_cell.length_c   1.000
_cell.angle_alpha   90.00
_cell.angle_beta   90.00
_cell.angle_gamma   90.00
#
_symmetry.space_group_name_H-M   'P 1'
#
loop_
_entity.id
_entity.type
_entity.pdbx_description
1 polymer ?
#
loop_
_entity_poly.entity_id
_entity_poly.type
_entity_poly.pdbx_seq_one_letter_code
_entity_poly.pdbx_strand_id
1 'polypeptide(L)'
;MSKQPQKITNTEQNGVSVIQSQAHSSIANSTAGLQQVPQLVPVSPRGGGKASPPSKMKKTILDKDSDEYRQRRERNNLAVKKSRMRSKQKAQDTQQRVNELKEENERLEAKIKLLSKELSVLKDLFLEHAHNLADNVPPATAATVAPGDLCNTNNSSQ
;
A
#
# COMPACT_ATOMS: atom_id res chain seq x y z
N MET A 1 43.22 -10.78 -50.24
CA MET A 1 43.35 -10.49 -48.79
C MET A 1 41.99 -10.06 -48.27
N SER A 2 41.44 -10.89 -47.38
CA SER A 2 40.10 -10.84 -46.81
C SER A 2 40.01 -9.84 -45.66
N LYS A 3 38.90 -9.08 -45.55
CA LYS A 3 38.45 -8.48 -44.29
C LYS A 3 36.91 -8.49 -44.22
N GLN A 4 36.39 -9.30 -43.31
CA GLN A 4 34.99 -9.34 -42.88
C GLN A 4 34.63 -8.14 -41.98
N PRO A 5 33.36 -7.74 -41.88
CA PRO A 5 32.91 -6.82 -40.85
C PRO A 5 32.58 -7.55 -39.54
N GLN A 6 33.02 -6.98 -38.42
CA GLN A 6 32.79 -7.50 -37.07
C GLN A 6 31.36 -7.24 -36.58
N LYS A 7 30.76 -8.26 -35.97
CA LYS A 7 29.42 -8.23 -35.35
C LYS A 7 29.59 -7.93 -33.85
N ILE A 8 29.16 -6.75 -33.42
CA ILE A 8 29.08 -6.40 -31.99
C ILE A 8 27.79 -7.02 -31.43
N THR A 9 27.94 -8.06 -30.60
CA THR A 9 26.86 -8.60 -29.78
C THR A 9 26.96 -7.99 -28.38
N ASN A 10 26.12 -7.02 -28.06
CA ASN A 10 25.90 -6.62 -26.67
C ASN A 10 24.76 -7.46 -26.10
N THR A 11 25.13 -8.48 -25.34
CA THR A 11 24.25 -9.32 -24.54
C THR A 11 23.86 -8.53 -23.29
N GLU A 12 22.70 -7.87 -23.31
CA GLU A 12 22.10 -7.34 -22.09
C GLU A 12 21.51 -8.50 -21.26
N GLN A 13 22.35 -8.95 -20.34
CA GLN A 13 22.08 -9.66 -19.11
C GLN A 13 20.88 -9.06 -18.32
N ASN A 14 19.66 -9.46 -18.70
CA ASN A 14 18.49 -9.29 -17.85
C ASN A 14 18.53 -10.37 -16.75
N GLY A 15 19.00 -9.97 -15.56
CA GLY A 15 18.95 -10.77 -14.35
C GLY A 15 17.50 -11.05 -13.93
N VAL A 16 16.99 -12.21 -14.32
CA VAL A 16 15.79 -12.80 -13.72
C VAL A 16 16.24 -13.44 -12.41
N SER A 17 16.04 -12.76 -11.29
CA SER A 17 16.21 -13.39 -9.97
C SER A 17 15.13 -14.46 -9.79
N VAL A 18 15.55 -15.71 -9.84
CA VAL A 18 14.76 -16.88 -9.43
C VAL A 18 14.73 -16.86 -7.90
N ILE A 19 13.60 -16.46 -7.31
CA ILE A 19 13.39 -16.61 -5.87
C ILE A 19 13.13 -18.10 -5.60
N GLN A 20 14.14 -18.76 -5.07
CA GLN A 20 14.12 -20.14 -4.63
C GLN A 20 13.34 -20.23 -3.31
N SER A 21 12.12 -20.76 -3.35
CA SER A 21 11.32 -21.02 -2.15
C SER A 21 11.86 -22.27 -1.44
N GLN A 22 12.63 -22.09 -0.37
CA GLN A 22 12.88 -23.17 0.59
C GLN A 22 11.75 -23.17 1.63
N ALA A 23 11.09 -24.33 1.76
CA ALA A 23 10.13 -24.60 2.82
C ALA A 23 10.90 -25.05 4.07
N HIS A 24 10.83 -24.26 5.14
CA HIS A 24 11.22 -24.68 6.48
C HIS A 24 9.97 -24.72 7.35
N SER A 25 9.48 -25.93 7.56
CA SER A 25 8.47 -26.29 8.56
C SER A 25 9.11 -26.52 9.93
N SER A 26 8.32 -26.29 11.00
CA SER A 26 8.59 -26.38 12.45
C SER A 26 9.04 -25.05 13.09
N ILE A 27 8.49 -24.53 14.20
CA ILE A 27 8.20 -25.16 15.49
C ILE A 27 7.04 -24.42 16.24
N ALA A 28 6.23 -25.24 16.92
CA ALA A 28 5.29 -25.09 18.06
C ALA A 28 4.92 -23.74 18.72
N ASN A 29 3.59 -23.58 18.88
CA ASN A 29 2.76 -23.06 19.99
C ASN A 29 3.34 -22.06 21.02
N SER A 30 2.70 -20.89 21.09
CA SER A 30 2.14 -20.33 22.35
C SER A 30 1.18 -19.15 22.10
N THR A 31 -0.09 -19.37 22.41
CA THR A 31 -0.95 -18.53 23.29
C THR A 31 -1.24 -17.05 22.96
N ALA A 32 -2.54 -16.79 22.72
CA ALA A 32 -3.34 -15.61 23.08
C ALA A 32 -2.96 -14.21 22.55
N GLY A 33 -3.78 -13.70 21.63
CA GLY A 33 -3.83 -12.27 21.28
C GLY A 33 -4.61 -12.05 19.98
N LEU A 34 -5.83 -11.53 20.08
CA LEU A 34 -6.66 -11.15 18.94
C LEU A 34 -5.99 -10.00 18.16
N GLN A 35 -5.41 -10.32 17.00
CA GLN A 35 -5.17 -9.37 15.91
C GLN A 35 -5.15 -10.16 14.59
N GLN A 36 -6.30 -10.24 13.97
CA GLN A 36 -6.47 -10.87 12.66
C GLN A 36 -5.87 -9.94 11.60
N VAL A 37 -4.63 -10.20 11.20
CA VAL A 37 -4.08 -9.69 9.94
C VAL A 37 -4.89 -10.32 8.81
N PRO A 38 -5.52 -9.56 7.90
CA PRO A 38 -6.18 -10.15 6.75
C PRO A 38 -5.15 -10.94 5.92
N GLN A 39 -5.31 -12.26 5.87
CA GLN A 39 -4.53 -13.11 4.97
C GLN A 39 -4.86 -12.70 3.54
N LEU A 40 -3.85 -12.22 2.82
CA LEU A 40 -3.92 -11.95 1.38
C LEU A 40 -4.05 -13.29 0.65
N VAL A 41 -5.29 -13.72 0.43
CA VAL A 41 -5.60 -14.78 -0.53
C VAL A 41 -5.06 -14.34 -1.89
N PRO A 42 -4.33 -15.20 -2.63
CA PRO A 42 -3.96 -14.89 -3.99
C PRO A 42 -5.26 -14.71 -4.79
N VAL A 43 -5.57 -13.47 -5.16
CA VAL A 43 -6.63 -13.21 -6.13
C VAL A 43 -6.12 -13.77 -7.45
N SER A 44 -6.43 -15.05 -7.66
CA SER A 44 -6.36 -15.68 -8.97
C SER A 44 -7.15 -14.78 -9.92
N PRO A 45 -6.68 -14.51 -11.16
CA PRO A 45 -7.46 -13.75 -12.13
C PRO A 45 -8.72 -14.56 -12.48
N ARG A 46 -9.77 -14.43 -11.66
CA ARG A 46 -11.09 -15.00 -11.89
C ARG A 46 -11.84 -14.08 -12.84
N GLY A 47 -11.32 -14.06 -14.06
CA GLY A 47 -11.89 -13.42 -15.24
C GLY A 47 -11.50 -14.21 -16.49
N GLY A 48 -11.34 -15.53 -16.33
CA GLY A 48 -11.12 -16.47 -17.41
C GLY A 48 -12.41 -16.71 -18.19
N GLY A 49 -12.84 -15.70 -18.94
CA GLY A 49 -13.71 -15.95 -20.09
C GLY A 49 -12.97 -16.94 -20.99
N LYS A 50 -13.50 -18.15 -21.11
CA LYS A 50 -12.95 -19.17 -22.01
C LYS A 50 -13.14 -18.67 -23.44
N ALA A 51 -12.21 -17.86 -23.92
CA ALA A 51 -12.06 -17.64 -25.35
C ALA A 51 -11.76 -19.02 -25.93
N SER A 52 -12.72 -19.56 -26.70
CA SER A 52 -12.51 -20.74 -27.51
C SER A 52 -11.20 -20.54 -28.29
N PRO A 53 -10.27 -21.52 -28.28
CA PRO A 53 -9.05 -21.40 -29.06
C PRO A 53 -9.44 -21.10 -30.51
N PRO A 54 -8.78 -20.14 -31.19
CA PRO A 54 -9.11 -19.83 -32.57
C PRO A 54 -9.06 -21.15 -33.34
N SER A 55 -10.20 -21.50 -33.95
CA SER A 55 -10.36 -22.66 -34.80
C SER A 55 -9.11 -22.78 -35.66
N LYS A 56 -8.49 -23.97 -35.67
CA LYS A 56 -7.28 -24.32 -36.42
C LYS A 56 -7.55 -24.08 -37.91
N MET A 57 -7.54 -22.82 -38.34
CA MET A 57 -7.30 -22.50 -39.73
C MET A 57 -5.91 -23.05 -40.01
N LYS A 58 -5.86 -24.01 -40.93
CA LYS A 58 -4.64 -24.63 -41.43
C LYS A 58 -3.61 -23.52 -41.53
N LYS A 59 -2.48 -23.66 -40.83
CA LYS A 59 -1.32 -22.77 -41.01
C LYS A 59 -0.93 -22.96 -42.47
N THR A 60 -1.50 -22.16 -43.36
CA THR A 60 -0.95 -21.98 -44.69
C THR A 60 0.48 -21.55 -44.42
N ILE A 61 1.41 -22.37 -44.88
CA ILE A 61 2.83 -22.03 -44.84
C ILE A 61 2.92 -20.81 -45.74
N LEU A 62 2.73 -19.64 -45.13
CA LEU A 62 2.73 -18.38 -45.83
C LEU A 62 4.18 -18.13 -46.20
N ASP A 63 4.43 -18.06 -47.50
CA ASP A 63 5.76 -17.82 -48.02
C ASP A 63 6.34 -16.56 -47.36
N LYS A 64 7.56 -16.68 -46.86
CA LYS A 64 8.24 -15.63 -46.07
C LYS A 64 8.45 -14.36 -46.89
N ASP A 65 8.50 -14.50 -48.22
CA ASP A 65 8.70 -13.39 -49.14
C ASP A 65 7.37 -12.82 -49.70
N SER A 66 6.22 -13.36 -49.27
CA SER A 66 4.93 -12.80 -49.66
C SER A 66 4.69 -11.42 -49.03
N ASP A 67 4.06 -10.52 -49.80
CA ASP A 67 3.66 -9.21 -49.31
C ASP A 67 2.71 -9.29 -48.11
N GLU A 68 1.87 -10.33 -48.05
CA GLU A 68 0.99 -10.57 -46.91
C GLU A 68 1.78 -10.87 -45.62
N TYR A 69 2.85 -11.67 -45.71
CA TYR A 69 3.73 -11.93 -44.58
C TYR A 69 4.42 -10.63 -44.11
N ARG A 70 4.94 -9.81 -45.04
CA ARG A 70 5.58 -8.52 -44.72
C ARG A 70 4.63 -7.59 -43.98
N GLN A 71 3.41 -7.39 -44.48
CA GLN A 71 2.41 -6.53 -43.83
C GLN A 71 2.03 -7.04 -42.43
N ARG A 72 1.89 -8.37 -42.25
CA ARG A 72 1.62 -8.97 -40.93
C ARG A 72 2.76 -8.71 -39.95
N ARG A 73 4.02 -8.81 -40.40
CA ARG A 73 5.21 -8.55 -39.58
C ARG A 73 5.34 -7.08 -39.21
N GLU A 74 5.11 -6.17 -40.15
CA GLU A 74 5.11 -4.73 -39.90
C GLU A 74 4.07 -4.34 -38.85
N ARG A 75 2.83 -4.84 -38.99
CA ARG A 75 1.78 -4.65 -37.97
C ARG A 75 2.18 -5.21 -36.61
N ASN A 76 2.77 -6.40 -36.57
CA ASN A 76 3.23 -6.99 -35.31
C ASN A 76 4.36 -6.18 -34.66
N ASN A 77 5.33 -5.72 -35.44
CA ASN A 77 6.42 -4.88 -34.95
C ASN A 77 5.88 -3.58 -34.33
N LEU A 78 4.91 -2.94 -34.98
CA LEU A 78 4.23 -1.76 -34.43
C LEU A 78 3.47 -2.09 -33.14
N ALA A 79 2.74 -3.21 -33.11
CA ALA A 79 2.01 -3.64 -31.92
C ALA A 79 2.94 -3.91 -30.73
N VAL A 80 4.08 -4.57 -30.97
CA VAL A 80 5.10 -4.83 -29.95
C VAL A 80 5.69 -3.52 -29.44
N LYS A 81 6.07 -2.60 -30.33
CA LYS A 81 6.58 -1.28 -29.94
C LYS A 81 5.56 -0.54 -29.08
N LYS A 82 4.29 -0.50 -29.52
CA LYS A 82 3.19 0.12 -28.77
C LYS A 82 3.00 -0.53 -27.39
N SER A 83 3.00 -1.86 -27.31
CA SER A 83 2.87 -2.60 -26.05
C SER A 83 4.02 -2.27 -25.08
N ARG A 84 5.26 -2.26 -25.57
CA ARG A 84 6.43 -1.93 -24.76
C ARG A 84 6.37 -0.50 -24.24
N MET A 85 6.03 0.46 -25.10
CA MET A 85 5.88 1.86 -24.69
C MET A 85 4.78 2.02 -23.66
N ARG A 86 3.64 1.34 -23.82
CA ARG A 86 2.55 1.37 -22.83
C ARG A 86 2.98 0.82 -21.47
N SER A 87 3.72 -0.28 -21.44
CA SER A 87 4.25 -0.84 -20.19
C SER A 87 5.26 0.12 -19.53
N LYS A 88 6.14 0.73 -20.32
CA LYS A 88 7.10 1.73 -19.83
C LYS A 88 6.39 2.96 -19.26
N GLN A 89 5.40 3.49 -19.98
CA GLN A 89 4.60 4.63 -19.54
C GLN A 89 3.88 4.30 -18.23
N LYS A 90 3.23 3.15 -18.13
CA LYS A 90 2.55 2.73 -16.91
C LYS A 90 3.49 2.67 -15.70
N ALA A 91 4.72 2.18 -15.89
CA ALA A 91 5.72 2.16 -14.83
C ALA A 91 6.12 3.59 -14.41
N GLN A 92 6.31 4.49 -15.37
CA GLN A 92 6.60 5.91 -15.11
C GLN A 92 5.45 6.61 -14.39
N ASP A 93 4.22 6.45 -14.87
CA ASP A 93 3.03 7.03 -14.24
C ASP A 93 2.86 6.55 -12.80
N THR A 94 3.11 5.25 -12.57
CA THR A 94 3.05 4.68 -11.21
C THR A 94 4.12 5.29 -10.31
N GLN A 95 5.34 5.44 -10.80
CA GLN A 95 6.42 6.07 -10.04
C GLN A 95 6.11 7.54 -9.72
N GLN A 96 5.60 8.28 -10.70
CA GLN A 96 5.15 9.66 -10.50
C GLN A 96 4.05 9.73 -9.44
N ARG A 97 3.04 8.85 -9.51
CA ARG A 97 1.97 8.82 -8.53
C ARG A 97 2.47 8.51 -7.12
N VAL A 98 3.45 7.62 -6.98
CA VAL A 98 4.09 7.35 -5.68
C VAL A 98 4.79 8.59 -5.13
N ASN A 99 5.47 9.36 -5.99
CA ASN A 99 6.14 10.58 -5.56
C ASN A 99 5.13 11.65 -5.12
N GLU A 100 4.07 11.88 -5.91
CA GLU A 100 2.98 12.80 -5.55
C GLU A 100 2.36 12.45 -4.19
N LEU A 101 2.09 11.16 -3.96
CA LEU A 101 1.53 10.69 -2.69
C LEU A 101 2.49 10.88 -1.51
N LYS A 102 3.81 10.75 -1.73
CA LYS A 102 4.80 11.00 -0.68
C LYS A 102 4.84 12.47 -0.30
N GLU A 103 4.91 13.36 -1.28
CA GLU A 103 4.89 14.82 -1.06
C GLU A 103 3.60 15.26 -0.35
N GLU A 104 2.45 14.73 -0.78
CA GLU A 104 1.18 15.03 -0.12
C GLU A 104 1.14 14.50 1.31
N ASN A 105 1.67 13.30 1.57
CA ASN A 105 1.73 12.75 2.92
C ASN A 105 2.62 13.60 3.83
N GLU A 106 3.82 13.98 3.38
CA GLU A 106 4.71 14.88 4.14
C GLU A 106 4.04 16.21 4.47
N ARG A 107 3.32 16.80 3.51
CA ARG A 107 2.55 18.03 3.72
C ARG A 107 1.45 17.85 4.77
N LEU A 108 0.73 16.72 4.72
CA LEU A 108 -0.33 16.41 5.69
C LEU A 108 0.24 16.17 7.09
N GLU A 109 1.34 15.43 7.20
CA GLU A 109 2.05 15.21 8.46
C GLU A 109 2.52 16.54 9.08
N ALA A 110 3.06 17.46 8.28
CA ALA A 110 3.45 18.79 8.75
C ALA A 110 2.25 19.57 9.29
N LYS A 111 1.09 19.50 8.60
CA LYS A 111 -0.15 20.15 9.05
C LYS A 111 -0.66 19.55 10.36
N ILE A 112 -0.63 18.23 10.51
CA ILE A 112 -1.01 17.53 11.75
C ILE A 112 -0.10 17.95 12.91
N LYS A 113 1.22 18.02 12.67
CA LYS A 113 2.20 18.46 13.68
C LYS A 113 1.93 19.90 14.14
N LEU A 114 1.66 20.80 13.19
CA LEU A 114 1.33 22.20 13.51
C LEU A 114 0.07 22.31 14.36
N LEU A 115 -1.03 21.71 13.92
CA LEU A 115 -2.31 21.75 14.64
C LEU A 115 -2.19 21.11 16.04
N SER A 116 -1.45 19.99 16.15
CA SER A 116 -1.18 19.35 17.44
C SER A 116 -0.43 20.28 18.39
N LYS A 117 0.52 21.07 17.89
CA LYS A 117 1.25 22.06 18.69
C LYS A 117 0.34 23.20 19.13
N GLU A 118 -0.49 23.74 18.23
CA GLU A 118 -1.46 24.79 18.55
C GLU A 118 -2.45 24.32 19.64
N LEU A 119 -2.96 23.09 19.53
CA LEU A 119 -3.83 22.50 20.55
C LEU A 119 -3.12 22.29 21.89
N SER A 120 -1.86 21.86 21.90
CA SER A 120 -1.07 21.74 23.13
C SER A 120 -0.94 23.09 23.82
N VAL A 121 -0.54 24.13 23.08
CA VAL A 121 -0.39 25.49 23.62
C VAL A 121 -1.69 25.99 24.23
N LEU A 122 -2.82 25.81 23.53
CA LEU A 122 -4.13 26.19 24.07
C LEU A 122 -4.46 25.40 25.34
N LYS A 123 -4.27 24.08 25.34
CA LYS A 123 -4.51 23.23 26.50
C LYS A 123 -3.66 23.66 27.70
N ASP A 124 -2.38 23.92 27.48
CA ASP A 124 -1.43 24.33 28.52
C ASP A 124 -1.86 25.68 29.11
N LEU A 125 -2.28 26.64 28.28
CA LEU A 125 -2.79 27.94 28.74
C LEU A 125 -4.07 27.81 29.59
N PHE A 126 -5.01 26.94 29.17
CA PHE A 126 -6.23 26.69 29.94
C PHE A 126 -5.93 26.03 31.30
N LEU A 127 -4.99 25.08 31.33
CA LEU A 127 -4.58 24.40 32.57
C LEU A 127 -3.85 25.35 33.51
N GLU A 128 -2.94 26.18 32.99
CA GLU A 128 -2.25 27.19 33.77
C GLU A 128 -3.23 28.17 34.41
N HIS A 129 -4.21 28.69 33.67
CA HIS A 129 -5.24 29.57 34.23
C HIS A 129 -6.14 28.87 35.27
N ALA A 130 -6.50 27.60 35.05
CA ALA A 130 -7.29 26.83 36.01
C ALA A 130 -6.52 26.57 37.32
N HIS A 131 -5.22 26.29 37.24
CA HIS A 131 -4.35 26.13 38.41
C HIS A 131 -4.22 27.46 39.19
N ASN A 132 -3.95 28.57 38.49
CA ASN A 132 -3.89 29.90 39.10
C ASN A 132 -5.22 30.31 39.77
N LEU A 133 -6.37 29.85 39.25
CA LEU A 133 -7.67 30.07 39.86
C LEU A 133 -7.87 29.22 41.12
N ALA A 134 -7.41 27.98 41.14
CA ALA A 134 -7.48 27.10 42.30
C ALA A 134 -6.59 27.58 43.47
N ASP A 135 -5.42 28.15 43.16
CA ASP A 135 -4.48 28.68 44.17
C ASP A 135 -4.92 30.02 44.79
N ASN A 136 -5.85 30.74 44.16
CA ASN A 136 -6.43 32.00 44.67
C ASN A 136 -7.78 31.83 45.40
N VAL A 137 -8.29 30.59 45.54
CA VAL A 137 -9.41 30.30 46.45
C VAL A 137 -8.82 30.06 47.85
N PRO A 138 -9.04 30.95 48.83
CA PRO A 138 -8.56 30.70 50.19
C PRO A 138 -9.14 29.38 50.69
N PRO A 139 -8.39 28.57 51.46
CA PRO A 139 -8.90 27.32 51.99
C PRO A 139 -10.14 27.67 52.82
N ALA A 140 -11.32 27.29 52.31
CA ALA A 140 -12.54 27.32 53.09
C ALA A 140 -12.23 26.53 54.35
N THR A 141 -12.17 27.25 55.46
CA THR A 141 -11.87 26.74 56.79
C THR A 141 -12.59 25.42 57.00
N ALA A 142 -11.80 24.38 57.28
CA ALA A 142 -12.29 23.11 57.75
C ALA A 142 -13.12 23.34 59.03
N ALA A 143 -14.43 23.46 58.89
CA ALA A 143 -15.39 23.34 59.97
C ALA A 143 -16.04 21.96 59.83
N THR A 144 -15.39 20.99 60.46
CA THR A 144 -15.92 19.77 61.07
C THR A 144 -17.45 19.66 61.06
N VAL A 145 -17.99 18.75 60.24
CA VAL A 145 -19.25 18.07 60.55
C VAL A 145 -19.02 16.57 60.34
N ALA A 146 -19.20 15.83 61.43
CA ALA A 146 -18.87 14.44 61.66
C ALA A 146 -19.56 13.44 60.69
N PRO A 147 -19.02 12.21 60.54
CA PRO A 147 -19.65 11.15 59.77
C PRO A 147 -20.77 10.52 60.61
N GLY A 148 -22.01 10.82 60.24
CA GLY A 148 -23.19 10.11 60.75
C GLY A 148 -23.55 8.98 59.80
N ASP A 149 -23.31 7.76 60.23
CA ASP A 149 -23.85 6.53 59.65
C ASP A 149 -25.34 6.67 59.36
N LEU A 150 -25.78 6.31 58.14
CA LEU A 150 -27.13 5.84 57.90
C LEU A 150 -27.11 4.77 56.81
N CYS A 151 -27.52 3.59 57.27
CA CYS A 151 -27.45 2.32 56.60
C CYS A 151 -28.42 2.21 55.42
N ASN A 152 -27.93 1.51 54.39
CA ASN A 152 -28.63 0.55 53.54
C ASN A 152 -30.13 0.31 53.84
N THR A 153 -30.99 0.63 52.87
CA THR A 153 -32.25 -0.11 52.65
C THR A 153 -32.48 -0.35 51.16
N ASN A 154 -32.10 -1.54 50.71
CA ASN A 154 -32.84 -2.22 49.65
C ASN A 154 -34.31 -2.36 50.09
N ASN A 155 -35.25 -1.88 49.29
CA ASN A 155 -36.51 -2.61 49.10
C ASN A 155 -37.14 -2.30 47.74
N SER A 156 -37.49 -3.38 47.05
CA SER A 156 -38.29 -3.46 45.84
C SER A 156 -39.64 -2.75 45.97
N SER A 157 -40.15 -2.22 44.86
CA SER A 157 -41.48 -2.55 44.36
C SER A 157 -41.72 -1.97 42.97
N GLN A 158 -41.98 -2.90 42.03
CA GLN A 158 -42.83 -2.81 40.82
C GLN A 158 -42.48 -1.77 39.75
#